data_AF-A0A7C5JVL9-F1
#
_entry.id   AF-A0A7C5JVL9-F1
#
_cell.length_a   1.000
_cell.length_b   1.000
_cell.length_c   1.000
_cell.angle_alpha   90.00
_cell.angle_beta   90.00
_cell.angle_gamma   90.00
#
_symmetry.space_group_name_H-M   'P 1'
#
loop_
_entity.id
_entity.type
_entity.pdbx_description
1 polymer ?
#
loop_
_entity_poly.entity_id
_entity_poly.type
_entity_poly.pdbx_seq_one_letter_code
_entity_poly.pdbx_strand_id
1 'polypeptide(L)'
;MWTSLVGFPPVEDDPGVYSIVADGIVFSIPVDKGFVIDLGEKPAIGSTYPLDIDLQIEGIRVHFSEATILPEDENGLPLRLELAVYGIPQAPGRRIEELTLSAPFPFTSSKAGWNGDQLKAYIALDPGHGVPSGEIPLRVSEAFVNILGPWQVSWARPSE
;
A
#
# COMPACT_ATOMS: atom_id res chain seq x y z
N MET A 1 4.14 0.13 29.85
CA MET A 1 3.06 -0.82 30.23
C MET A 1 2.04 -0.81 29.11
N TRP A 2 2.11 -1.79 28.20
CA TRP A 2 1.02 -2.26 27.34
C TRP A 2 1.33 -3.72 27.01
N THR A 3 0.47 -4.61 27.47
CA THR A 3 0.48 -6.04 27.18
C THR A 3 -0.81 -6.31 26.41
N SER A 4 -0.71 -6.97 25.27
CA SER A 4 -1.87 -7.63 24.64
C SER A 4 -1.36 -8.94 24.08
N LEU A 5 -1.29 -9.95 24.94
CA LEU A 5 -1.31 -11.34 24.46
C LEU A 5 -2.71 -11.57 23.91
N VAL A 6 -2.82 -11.72 22.58
CA VAL A 6 -4.03 -12.27 21.96
C VAL A 6 -4.11 -13.74 22.41
N GLY A 7 -4.94 -14.00 23.41
CA GLY A 7 -5.28 -15.36 23.81
C GLY A 7 -6.27 -15.93 22.81
N PHE A 8 -5.86 -16.91 22.03
CA PHE A 8 -6.78 -17.69 21.22
C PHE A 8 -7.67 -18.53 22.15
N PRO A 9 -9.01 -18.44 22.08
CA PRO A 9 -9.87 -19.38 22.79
C PRO A 9 -9.59 -20.81 22.30
N PRO A 10 -9.60 -21.82 23.18
CA PRO A 10 -9.42 -23.20 22.77
C PRO A 10 -10.55 -23.62 21.82
N VAL A 11 -10.18 -24.14 20.65
CA VAL A 11 -11.10 -24.74 19.68
C VAL A 11 -11.53 -26.10 20.22
N GLU A 12 -12.84 -26.41 20.18
CA GLU A 12 -13.33 -27.77 20.46
C GLU A 12 -12.69 -28.76 19.47
N ASP A 13 -12.00 -29.78 20.00
CA ASP A 13 -11.32 -30.83 19.22
C ASP A 13 -12.33 -31.66 18.41
N ASP A 14 -12.54 -31.33 17.13
CA ASP A 14 -13.05 -32.28 16.14
C ASP A 14 -11.83 -33.00 15.52
N PRO A 15 -11.61 -34.30 15.82
CA PRO A 15 -10.39 -35.00 15.41
C PRO A 15 -10.33 -35.14 13.88
N GLY A 16 -9.67 -34.19 13.23
CA GLY A 16 -9.43 -34.20 11.78
C GLY A 16 -9.50 -32.84 11.10
N VAL A 17 -10.02 -31.80 11.77
CA VAL A 17 -10.16 -30.45 11.23
C VAL A 17 -9.45 -29.44 12.13
N TYR A 18 -8.53 -28.67 11.54
CA TYR A 18 -7.94 -27.51 12.22
C TYR A 18 -8.75 -26.27 11.87
N SER A 19 -8.87 -25.33 12.81
CA SER A 19 -9.45 -24.01 12.52
C SER A 19 -8.68 -22.88 13.18
N ILE A 20 -8.72 -21.71 12.54
CA ILE A 20 -8.21 -20.45 13.07
C ILE A 20 -9.30 -19.38 12.96
N VAL A 21 -9.41 -18.56 14.00
CA VAL A 21 -10.22 -17.34 13.98
C VAL A 21 -9.30 -16.16 13.68
N ALA A 22 -9.68 -15.32 12.73
CA ALA A 22 -8.94 -14.14 12.33
C ALA A 22 -9.87 -12.93 12.22
N ASP A 23 -9.38 -11.76 12.65
CA ASP A 23 -10.11 -10.50 12.55
C ASP A 23 -10.08 -9.91 11.12
N GLY A 24 -9.34 -10.52 10.22
CA GLY A 24 -9.27 -10.14 8.81
C GLY A 24 -8.43 -11.12 7.99
N ILE A 25 -8.65 -11.11 6.68
CA ILE A 25 -7.84 -11.88 5.72
C ILE A 25 -7.34 -10.90 4.66
N VAL A 26 -6.03 -10.92 4.40
CA VAL A 26 -5.41 -10.07 3.39
C VAL A 26 -5.19 -10.87 2.10
N PHE A 27 -5.68 -10.33 0.99
CA PHE A 27 -5.44 -10.87 -0.34
C PHE A 27 -4.53 -9.93 -1.13
N SER A 28 -3.53 -10.49 -1.82
CA SER A 28 -2.84 -9.75 -2.89
C SER A 28 -3.68 -9.87 -4.17
N ILE A 29 -4.03 -8.72 -4.75
CA ILE A 29 -4.84 -8.61 -5.96
C ILE A 29 -4.00 -7.92 -7.03
N PRO A 30 -3.88 -8.50 -8.24
CA PRO A 30 -3.20 -7.85 -9.35
C PRO A 30 -4.05 -6.67 -9.88
N VAL A 31 -3.42 -5.51 -10.08
CA VAL A 31 -4.07 -4.28 -10.57
C VAL A 31 -3.60 -3.90 -11.97
N ASP A 32 -2.29 -4.04 -12.24
CA ASP A 32 -1.57 -3.65 -13.47
C ASP A 32 -2.09 -2.35 -14.13
N LYS A 33 -1.91 -1.22 -13.45
CA LYS A 33 -2.28 0.11 -13.92
C LYS A 33 -1.10 1.05 -13.97
N GLY A 34 -0.84 1.63 -15.14
CA GLY A 34 0.19 2.66 -15.33
C GLY A 34 -0.40 4.06 -15.44
N PHE A 35 0.34 5.06 -14.97
CA PHE A 35 0.06 6.48 -15.15
C PHE A 35 1.36 7.27 -15.22
N VAL A 36 1.30 8.54 -15.61
CA VAL A 36 2.49 9.39 -15.78
C VAL A 36 2.39 10.59 -14.85
N ILE A 37 3.52 10.99 -14.27
CA ILE A 37 3.67 12.23 -13.52
C ILE A 37 4.64 13.13 -14.29
N ASP A 38 4.25 14.35 -14.59
CA ASP A 38 5.16 15.35 -15.15
C ASP A 38 5.76 16.22 -14.03
N LEU A 39 7.06 16.06 -13.79
CA LEU A 39 7.82 16.83 -12.82
C LEU A 39 8.38 18.16 -13.40
N GLY A 40 8.14 18.41 -14.68
CA GLY A 40 8.65 19.57 -15.41
C GLY A 40 10.17 19.55 -15.58
N GLU A 41 10.71 20.60 -16.20
CA GLU A 41 12.14 20.64 -16.58
C GLU A 41 13.10 20.80 -15.39
N LYS A 42 12.66 21.47 -14.32
CA LYS A 42 13.51 21.83 -13.16
C LYS A 42 12.78 21.51 -11.87
N PRO A 43 12.59 20.23 -11.56
CA PRO A 43 11.92 19.84 -10.34
C PRO A 43 12.74 20.22 -9.12
N ALA A 44 12.07 20.63 -8.05
CA ALA A 44 12.71 21.05 -6.81
C ALA A 44 12.11 20.31 -5.62
N ILE A 45 12.96 20.01 -4.64
CA ILE A 45 12.54 19.44 -3.35
C ILE A 45 11.52 20.39 -2.70
N GLY A 46 10.45 19.82 -2.15
CA GLY A 46 9.31 20.54 -1.59
C GLY A 46 8.28 20.98 -2.62
N SER A 47 8.52 20.77 -3.92
CA SER A 47 7.52 21.07 -4.95
C SER A 47 6.44 20.00 -4.96
N THR A 48 5.21 20.46 -5.18
CA THR A 48 4.02 19.63 -5.35
C THR A 48 3.54 19.70 -6.80
N TYR A 49 3.24 18.53 -7.35
CA TYR A 49 2.81 18.32 -8.72
C TYR A 49 1.38 17.79 -8.69
N PRO A 50 0.44 18.41 -9.42
CA PRO A 50 -0.93 17.93 -9.46
C PRO A 50 -0.99 16.55 -10.13
N LEU A 51 -1.81 15.67 -9.55
CA LEU A 51 -2.24 14.41 -10.15
C LEU A 51 -3.77 14.37 -10.17
N ASP A 52 -4.32 13.58 -11.09
CA ASP A 52 -5.75 13.32 -11.13
C ASP A 52 -5.96 11.90 -11.68
N ILE A 53 -5.60 10.91 -10.86
CA ILE A 53 -5.62 9.50 -11.25
C ILE A 53 -6.57 8.74 -10.35
N ASP A 54 -7.61 8.17 -10.96
CA ASP A 54 -8.57 7.29 -10.29
C ASP A 54 -8.33 5.83 -10.66
N LEU A 55 -8.19 4.98 -9.64
CA LEU A 55 -8.12 3.53 -9.78
C LEU A 55 -9.30 2.88 -9.05
N GLN A 56 -9.86 1.84 -9.65
CA GLN A 56 -10.89 0.99 -9.03
C GLN A 56 -10.28 -0.37 -8.73
N ILE A 57 -10.26 -0.77 -7.46
CA ILE A 57 -9.67 -2.02 -6.97
C ILE A 57 -10.71 -2.72 -6.09
N GLU A 58 -11.27 -3.85 -6.53
CA GLU A 58 -12.25 -4.64 -5.75
C GLU A 58 -13.43 -3.83 -5.16
N GLY A 59 -13.93 -2.85 -5.91
CA GLY A 59 -15.03 -1.97 -5.46
C GLY A 59 -14.57 -0.75 -4.65
N ILE A 60 -13.28 -0.64 -4.34
CA ILE A 60 -12.69 0.50 -3.65
C ILE A 60 -12.11 1.47 -4.69
N ARG A 61 -12.52 2.75 -4.62
CA ARG A 61 -11.90 3.82 -5.41
C ARG A 61 -10.66 4.33 -4.66
N VAL A 62 -9.55 4.45 -5.39
CA VAL A 62 -8.29 5.04 -4.93
C VAL A 62 -8.00 6.23 -5.83
N HIS A 63 -7.87 7.42 -5.26
CA HIS A 63 -7.61 8.64 -6.01
C HIS A 63 -6.24 9.23 -5.63
N PHE A 64 -5.33 9.34 -6.60
CA PHE A 64 -4.06 10.05 -6.42
C PHE A 64 -4.24 11.49 -6.92
N SER A 65 -4.08 12.47 -6.02
CA SER A 65 -4.38 13.88 -6.34
C SER A 65 -3.14 14.77 -6.46
N GLU A 66 -2.02 14.37 -5.86
CA GLU A 66 -0.79 15.14 -5.90
C GLU A 66 0.42 14.28 -5.61
N ALA A 67 1.57 14.72 -6.09
CA ALA A 67 2.88 14.17 -5.79
C ALA A 67 3.78 15.27 -5.22
N THR A 68 4.45 15.00 -4.11
CA THR A 68 5.39 15.94 -3.48
C THR A 68 6.77 15.33 -3.38
N ILE A 69 7.79 16.11 -3.74
CA ILE A 69 9.18 15.67 -3.65
C ILE A 69 9.68 15.97 -2.24
N LEU A 70 9.95 14.93 -1.45
CA LEU A 70 10.40 15.08 -0.07
C LEU A 70 11.87 14.73 0.07
N PRO A 71 12.64 15.52 0.84
CA PRO A 71 14.06 15.23 1.07
C PRO A 71 14.24 13.94 1.84
N GLU A 72 15.50 13.49 1.90
CA GLU A 72 15.89 12.52 2.92
C GLU A 72 15.54 13.07 4.31
N ASP A 73 14.95 12.24 5.16
CA ASP A 73 14.55 12.66 6.50
C ASP A 73 15.54 12.17 7.59
N GLU A 74 15.39 12.70 8.80
CA GLU A 74 16.25 12.38 9.95
C GLU A 74 16.15 10.91 10.38
N ASN A 75 15.11 10.18 9.93
CA ASN A 75 14.93 8.76 10.20
C ASN A 75 15.60 7.88 9.11
N GLY A 76 16.28 8.49 8.15
CA GLY A 76 16.98 7.81 7.06
C GLY A 76 16.05 7.35 5.94
N LEU A 77 14.83 7.88 5.83
CA LEU A 77 14.04 7.67 4.60
C LEU A 77 14.69 8.46 3.47
N PRO A 78 15.01 7.85 2.32
CA PRO A 78 15.67 8.53 1.22
C PRO A 78 14.79 9.63 0.61
N LEU A 79 15.42 10.45 -0.24
CA LEU A 79 14.74 11.33 -1.19
C LEU A 79 13.64 10.53 -1.92
N ARG A 80 12.41 11.04 -1.93
CA ARG A 80 11.26 10.30 -2.43
C ARG A 80 10.22 11.19 -3.08
N LEU A 81 9.43 10.59 -3.96
CA LEU A 81 8.19 11.13 -4.45
C LEU A 81 7.05 10.56 -3.60
N GLU A 82 6.44 11.37 -2.74
CA GLU A 82 5.27 11.01 -1.94
C GLU A 82 4.00 11.35 -2.73
N LEU A 83 3.12 10.37 -2.92
CA LEU A 83 1.84 10.51 -3.59
C LEU A 83 0.75 10.64 -2.52
N ALA A 84 -0.01 11.73 -2.56
CA ALA A 84 -1.17 11.86 -1.73
C ALA A 84 -2.30 11.03 -2.32
N VAL A 85 -2.81 10.11 -1.50
CA VAL A 85 -3.94 9.26 -1.86
C VAL A 85 -5.15 9.76 -1.07
N TYR A 86 -6.16 10.21 -1.81
CA TYR A 86 -7.45 10.59 -1.30
C TYR A 86 -8.48 9.56 -1.73
N GLY A 87 -9.56 9.49 -0.96
CA GLY A 87 -10.62 8.53 -1.22
C GLY A 87 -10.23 7.13 -0.76
N ILE A 88 -10.73 6.77 0.42
CA ILE A 88 -11.26 5.43 0.64
C ILE A 88 -12.54 5.64 1.45
N PRO A 89 -13.72 5.80 0.83
CA PRO A 89 -14.93 5.33 1.48
C PRO A 89 -14.69 3.84 1.67
N GLN A 90 -14.43 3.42 2.91
CA GLN A 90 -14.27 2.00 3.23
C GLN A 90 -15.49 1.28 2.67
N ALA A 91 -15.30 0.44 1.65
CA ALA A 91 -16.36 -0.49 1.29
C ALA A 91 -16.64 -1.32 2.56
N PRO A 92 -17.90 -1.51 2.97
CA PRO A 92 -18.20 -2.19 4.22
C PRO A 92 -17.42 -3.51 4.35
N GLY A 93 -16.59 -3.62 5.38
CA GLY A 93 -15.77 -4.80 5.63
C GLY A 93 -14.54 -4.98 4.72
N ARG A 94 -14.11 -3.97 3.94
CA ARG A 94 -12.91 -4.04 3.10
C ARG A 94 -12.05 -2.79 3.22
N ARG A 95 -10.74 -2.99 3.20
CA ARG A 95 -9.73 -1.92 3.26
C ARG A 95 -8.52 -2.28 2.41
N ILE A 96 -8.02 -1.33 1.62
CA ILE A 96 -6.68 -1.46 1.02
C ILE A 96 -5.67 -1.20 2.12
N GLU A 97 -4.80 -2.15 2.43
CA GLU A 97 -3.72 -1.99 3.41
C GLU A 97 -2.45 -1.44 2.76
N GLU A 98 -2.15 -1.91 1.55
CA GLU A 98 -0.93 -1.59 0.83
C GLU A 98 -1.15 -1.62 -0.68
N LEU A 99 -0.38 -0.81 -1.41
CA LEU A 99 -0.26 -0.81 -2.87
C LEU A 99 1.21 -0.96 -3.22
N THR A 100 1.51 -1.82 -4.19
CA THR A 100 2.84 -1.94 -4.77
C THR A 100 2.94 -1.01 -5.97
N LEU A 101 3.86 -0.05 -5.88
CA LEU A 101 4.17 0.88 -6.96
C LEU A 101 5.50 0.52 -7.62
N SER A 102 5.70 0.98 -8.84
CA SER A 102 6.99 0.88 -9.52
C SER A 102 7.17 2.05 -10.47
N ALA A 103 8.43 2.40 -10.71
CA ALA A 103 8.85 3.42 -11.64
C ALA A 103 10.19 2.99 -12.25
N PRO A 104 10.57 3.49 -13.43
CA PRO A 104 11.91 3.27 -13.99
C PRO A 104 13.02 3.79 -13.07
N PHE A 105 14.26 3.43 -13.37
CA PHE A 105 15.43 4.06 -12.76
C PHE A 105 15.36 5.60 -12.90
N PRO A 106 15.73 6.40 -11.88
CA PRO A 106 16.48 6.06 -10.66
C PRO A 106 15.62 5.66 -9.45
N PHE A 107 14.37 5.24 -9.63
CA PHE A 107 13.53 4.82 -8.51
C PHE A 107 13.79 3.36 -8.12
N THR A 108 13.89 3.05 -6.82
CA THR A 108 14.39 1.75 -6.33
C THR A 108 13.48 1.01 -5.38
N SER A 109 12.62 1.72 -4.66
CA SER A 109 11.65 1.09 -3.76
C SER A 109 10.36 1.88 -3.76
N SER A 110 9.27 1.19 -3.45
CA SER A 110 8.00 1.81 -3.24
C SER A 110 7.28 1.18 -2.07
N LYS A 111 6.45 1.97 -1.41
CA LYS A 111 5.53 1.46 -0.41
C LYS A 111 4.32 2.36 -0.38
N ALA A 112 3.13 1.77 -0.31
CA ALA A 112 1.96 2.46 0.18
C ALA A 112 1.50 1.84 1.49
N GLY A 113 1.27 2.65 2.51
CA GLY A 113 0.81 2.18 3.79
C GLY A 113 0.10 3.27 4.57
N TRP A 114 -0.67 2.85 5.57
CA TRP A 114 -1.43 3.79 6.38
C TRP A 114 -0.52 4.51 7.40
N ASN A 115 -0.65 5.83 7.46
CA ASN A 115 -0.12 6.64 8.54
C ASN A 115 -1.31 7.29 9.28
N GLY A 116 -1.84 6.59 10.27
CA GLY A 116 -3.10 6.97 10.92
C GLY A 116 -4.27 6.82 9.95
N ASP A 117 -4.90 7.93 9.60
CA ASP A 117 -6.17 7.97 8.85
C ASP A 117 -6.00 8.11 7.33
N GLN A 118 -4.76 8.16 6.83
CA GLN A 118 -4.48 8.32 5.41
C GLN A 118 -3.57 7.22 4.88
N LEU A 119 -3.96 6.63 3.76
CA LEU A 119 -3.06 5.81 2.95
C LEU A 119 -2.06 6.76 2.27
N LYS A 120 -0.78 6.62 2.59
CA LYS A 120 0.28 7.36 1.90
C LYS A 120 1.08 6.41 1.04
N ALA A 121 1.38 6.82 -0.17
CA ALA A 121 2.23 6.05 -1.07
C ALA A 121 3.49 6.84 -1.40
N TYR A 122 4.62 6.18 -1.54
CA TYR A 122 5.84 6.84 -1.98
C TYR A 122 6.69 5.92 -2.85
N ILE A 123 7.55 6.54 -3.65
CA ILE A 123 8.59 5.88 -4.42
C ILE A 123 9.92 6.58 -4.13
N ALA A 124 10.87 5.82 -3.61
CA ALA A 124 12.19 6.31 -3.24
C ALA A 124 13.12 6.40 -4.45
N LEU A 125 14.00 7.39 -4.43
CA LEU A 125 15.09 7.54 -5.37
C LEU A 125 16.33 6.81 -4.86
N ASP A 126 17.10 6.24 -5.78
CA ASP A 126 18.39 5.64 -5.52
C ASP A 126 19.36 6.69 -4.95
N PRO A 127 20.05 6.41 -3.82
CA PRO A 127 21.03 7.33 -3.27
C PRO A 127 22.07 7.79 -4.30
N GLY A 128 22.42 9.07 -4.24
CA GLY A 128 23.38 9.68 -5.16
C GLY A 128 22.78 10.15 -6.50
N HIS A 129 21.49 9.88 -6.75
CA HIS A 129 20.79 10.43 -7.90
C HIS A 129 20.02 11.70 -7.54
N GLY A 130 20.07 12.67 -8.46
CA GLY A 130 19.24 13.87 -8.37
C GLY A 130 17.78 13.55 -8.67
N VAL A 131 16.91 14.53 -8.41
CA VAL A 131 15.49 14.47 -8.78
C VAL A 131 15.38 14.42 -10.31
N PRO A 132 14.75 13.39 -10.90
CA PRO A 132 14.57 13.31 -12.35
C PRO A 132 13.54 14.33 -12.82
N SER A 133 13.77 14.90 -14.01
CA SER A 133 12.87 15.87 -14.65
C SER A 133 11.99 15.23 -15.72
N GLY A 134 10.91 15.94 -16.07
CA GLY A 134 9.96 15.56 -17.11
C GLY A 134 8.99 14.46 -16.69
N GLU A 135 8.53 13.71 -17.68
CA GLU A 135 7.53 12.65 -17.52
C GLU A 135 8.14 11.39 -16.91
N ILE A 136 7.60 10.98 -15.77
CA ILE A 136 7.95 9.77 -15.05
C ILE A 136 6.78 8.79 -15.13
N PRO A 137 6.93 7.65 -15.83
CA PRO A 137 5.89 6.63 -15.83
C PRO A 137 5.92 5.86 -14.50
N LEU A 138 4.75 5.73 -13.89
CA LEU A 138 4.49 4.96 -12.69
C LEU A 138 3.55 3.79 -13.00
N ARG A 139 3.63 2.74 -12.19
CA ARG A 139 2.72 1.59 -12.27
C ARG A 139 2.35 1.07 -10.89
N VAL A 140 1.06 0.81 -10.68
CA VAL A 140 0.51 0.00 -9.58
C VAL A 140 0.39 -1.43 -10.08
N SER A 141 1.16 -2.37 -9.50
CA SER A 141 1.15 -3.77 -9.92
C SER A 141 0.21 -4.62 -9.06
N GLU A 142 0.20 -4.38 -7.74
CA GLU A 142 -0.56 -5.16 -6.77
C GLU A 142 -1.22 -4.26 -5.72
N ALA A 143 -2.32 -4.75 -5.16
CA ALA A 143 -2.99 -4.18 -4.01
C ALA A 143 -3.27 -5.26 -2.98
N PHE A 144 -2.93 -4.97 -1.72
CA PHE A 144 -3.22 -5.84 -0.59
C PHE A 144 -4.54 -5.37 0.03
N VAL A 145 -5.59 -6.15 -0.14
CA VAL A 145 -6.93 -5.83 0.39
C VAL A 145 -7.22 -6.72 1.59
N ASN A 146 -7.41 -6.09 2.73
CA ASN A 146 -7.90 -6.71 3.94
C ASN A 146 -9.43 -6.77 3.91
N ILE A 147 -9.97 -7.98 4.04
CA ILE A 147 -11.39 -8.21 4.26
C ILE A 147 -11.58 -8.44 5.75
N LEU A 148 -12.24 -7.48 6.41
CA LEU A 148 -12.46 -7.49 7.85
C LEU A 148 -13.41 -8.62 8.25
N GLY A 149 -13.10 -9.26 9.37
CA GLY A 149 -13.80 -10.39 9.92
C GLY A 149 -14.92 -10.03 10.91
N PRO A 150 -15.27 -10.96 11.80
CA PRO A 150 -14.52 -12.19 12.11
C PRO A 150 -14.62 -13.26 11.01
N TRP A 151 -13.49 -13.91 10.73
CA TRP A 151 -13.40 -15.07 9.85
C TRP A 151 -13.05 -16.32 10.65
N GLN A 152 -13.70 -17.43 10.35
CA GLN A 152 -13.29 -18.76 10.79
C GLN A 152 -12.81 -19.54 9.56
N VAL A 153 -11.53 -19.86 9.53
CA VAL A 153 -10.91 -20.64 8.45
C VAL A 153 -10.65 -22.03 8.98
N SER A 154 -11.18 -23.05 8.31
CA SER A 154 -11.03 -24.46 8.70
C SER A 154 -10.45 -25.27 7.54
N TRP A 155 -9.55 -26.20 7.84
CA TRP A 155 -8.95 -27.10 6.85
C TRP A 155 -8.77 -28.51 7.42
N ALA A 156 -8.80 -29.50 6.53
CA ALA A 156 -8.50 -30.87 6.90
C ALA A 156 -7.02 -31.02 7.27
N ARG A 157 -6.72 -31.92 8.22
CA ARG A 157 -5.34 -32.29 8.53
C ARG A 157 -4.65 -32.77 7.23
N PRO A 158 -3.46 -32.23 6.89
CA PRO A 158 -2.68 -32.75 5.77
C PRO A 158 -2.43 -34.25 5.95
N SER A 159 -2.70 -35.04 4.91
CA SER A 159 -2.33 -36.46 4.88
C SER A 159 -0.81 -36.59 4.71
N GLU A 160 -0.17 -37.40 5.55
CA GLU A 160 1.24 -37.79 5.40
C GLU A 160 1.50 -38.58 4.11
#